data_AF-A0A164AGN7-F1
#
_entry.id   AF-A0A164AGN7-F1
#
_cell.length_a   1.000
_cell.length_b   1.000
_cell.length_c   1.000
_cell.angle_alpha   90.00
_cell.angle_beta   90.00
_cell.angle_gamma   90.00
#
_symmetry.space_group_name_H-M   'P 1'
#
loop_
_entity.id
_entity.type
_entity.pdbx_description
1 polymer ?
#
loop_
_entity_poly.entity_id
_entity_poly.type
_entity_poly.pdbx_seq_one_letter_code
_entity_poly.pdbx_strand_id
1 'polypeptide(L)'
;MIPSNEPKMPHNIWANIINTFKSLGGIAENIDLKKGRHGRGIFPQDSAQKSLIVTPENILIKSDSVQINDRNISILPSSGIGKKEREFAELYYNELSWGSDGNQDAKAFLKYITTLPMPIKNALANNKFIDKRMSNYLDNDQTLLERFIDERAFRFKGQSVLAPLLELVNHSNFAPPFRVTNTGLETPPAIPKDAEILHKYSGKNSAMSLWRSYGFSAKSIISYSIPFEITVKQYSTVIRCFGQQEAESNDIDCKQITSGLISISSLPVGCQLSKLPLLHLSSILSTTGIDKETTRNLMIFIQKLNIERRVELTKALQEHDQNSESELSKALELEIQLIQTSLNATESSRPEKHSW
;
A
#
# COMPACT_ATOMS: atom_id res chain seq x y z
N MET A 1 17.94 -28.21 16.28
CA MET A 1 18.18 -26.84 15.78
C MET A 1 19.28 -26.92 14.75
N ILE A 2 18.94 -26.75 13.48
CA ILE A 2 19.92 -26.68 12.40
C ILE A 2 20.35 -25.20 12.33
N PRO A 3 21.65 -24.86 12.39
CA PRO A 3 22.07 -23.47 12.24
C PRO A 3 21.70 -23.02 10.83
N SER A 4 20.90 -21.96 10.73
CA SER A 4 20.69 -21.27 9.46
C SER A 4 22.04 -20.72 8.99
N ASN A 5 22.56 -21.25 7.90
CA ASN A 5 23.61 -20.61 7.10
C ASN A 5 22.98 -19.35 6.47
N GLU A 6 22.83 -18.30 7.27
CA GLU A 6 22.49 -16.98 6.75
C GLU A 6 23.68 -16.46 5.95
N PRO A 7 23.48 -15.99 4.71
CA PRO A 7 24.51 -15.23 4.02
C PRO A 7 24.70 -13.92 4.80
N LYS A 8 25.73 -13.87 5.64
CA LYS A 8 26.23 -12.61 6.17
C LYS A 8 26.68 -11.78 4.98
N MET A 9 25.92 -10.73 4.65
CA MET A 9 26.42 -9.65 3.80
C MET A 9 27.84 -9.29 4.27
N PRO A 10 28.83 -9.14 3.37
CA PRO A 10 30.16 -8.76 3.80
C PRO A 10 30.04 -7.50 4.64
N HIS A 11 30.45 -7.57 5.91
CA HIS A 11 30.31 -6.50 6.92
C HIS A 11 30.88 -5.14 6.44
N ASN A 12 31.68 -5.18 5.38
CA ASN A 12 32.26 -4.05 4.65
C ASN A 12 31.25 -3.24 3.81
N ILE A 13 30.26 -3.88 3.16
CA ILE A 13 29.37 -3.18 2.20
C ILE A 13 28.39 -2.26 2.93
N TRP A 14 27.72 -2.75 3.98
CA TRP A 14 26.79 -1.95 4.78
C TRP A 14 27.49 -0.73 5.42
N ALA A 15 28.66 -0.96 6.04
CA ALA A 15 29.44 0.12 6.63
C ALA A 15 29.86 1.17 5.58
N ASN A 16 30.30 0.74 4.39
CA ASN A 16 30.65 1.62 3.29
C ASN A 16 29.45 2.47 2.83
N ILE A 17 28.28 1.85 2.67
CA ILE A 17 27.05 2.53 2.26
C ILE A 17 26.63 3.56 3.31
N ILE A 18 26.64 3.20 4.59
CA ILE A 18 26.29 4.13 5.68
C ILE A 18 27.26 5.31 5.74
N ASN A 19 28.57 5.05 5.62
CA ASN A 19 29.57 6.12 5.61
C ASN A 19 29.42 7.04 4.41
N THR A 20 29.18 6.48 3.22
CA THR A 20 28.97 7.26 1.99
C THR A 20 27.69 8.09 2.08
N PHE A 21 26.58 7.49 2.53
CA PHE A 21 25.31 8.17 2.77
C PHE A 21 25.49 9.38 3.71
N LYS A 22 26.21 9.19 4.82
CA LYS A 22 26.54 10.29 5.76
C LYS A 22 27.41 11.37 5.14
N SER A 23 28.39 10.99 4.31
CA SER A 23 29.27 11.94 3.63
C SER A 23 28.53 12.84 2.62
N LEU A 24 27.37 12.37 2.13
CA LEU A 24 26.49 13.11 1.22
C LEU A 24 25.40 13.91 1.93
N GLY A 25 25.48 14.02 3.27
CA GLY A 25 24.53 14.79 4.10
C GLY A 25 23.38 13.96 4.68
N GLY A 26 23.35 12.65 4.46
CA GLY A 26 22.38 11.76 5.07
C GLY A 26 22.61 11.56 6.57
N ILE A 27 21.55 11.28 7.32
CA ILE A 27 21.63 10.92 8.74
C ILE A 27 21.20 9.47 8.90
N ALA A 28 22.02 8.66 9.56
CA ALA A 28 21.77 7.26 9.83
C ALA A 28 22.29 6.92 11.23
N GLU A 29 21.42 7.05 12.23
CA GLU A 29 21.74 6.92 13.65
C GLU A 29 21.05 5.72 14.26
N ASN A 30 21.81 4.91 15.00
CA ASN A 30 21.30 3.75 15.72
C ASN A 30 20.46 2.83 14.82
N ILE A 31 21.00 2.46 13.65
CA ILE A 31 20.36 1.57 12.69
C ILE A 31 21.29 0.45 12.25
N ASP A 32 20.70 -0.70 11.98
CA ASP A 32 21.35 -1.85 11.41
C ASP A 32 20.43 -2.58 10.44
N LEU A 33 21.01 -3.27 9.47
CA LEU A 33 20.29 -4.01 8.45
C LEU A 33 20.22 -5.48 8.87
N LYS A 34 19.01 -6.00 9.09
CA LYS A 34 18.81 -7.41 9.49
C LYS A 34 17.64 -8.02 8.73
N LYS A 35 17.51 -9.34 8.82
CA LYS A 35 16.33 -10.08 8.36
C LYS A 35 15.41 -10.34 9.56
N GLY A 36 14.14 -9.98 9.42
CA GLY A 36 13.08 -10.23 10.40
C GLY A 36 11.85 -10.83 9.76
N ARG A 37 10.71 -10.70 10.45
CA ARG A 37 9.43 -11.31 10.02
C ARG A 37 8.87 -10.73 8.71
N HIS A 38 9.28 -9.52 8.34
CA HIS A 38 8.86 -8.86 7.10
C HIS A 38 9.93 -8.96 6.00
N GLY A 39 10.90 -9.86 6.14
CA GLY A 39 12.06 -9.92 5.26
C GLY A 39 13.19 -9.01 5.74
N ARG A 40 13.93 -8.42 4.82
CA ARG A 40 15.00 -7.48 5.15
C ARG A 40 14.40 -6.17 5.66
N GLY A 41 14.96 -5.62 6.73
CA GLY A 41 14.46 -4.40 7.34
C GLY A 41 15.51 -3.66 8.17
N ILE A 42 15.11 -2.52 8.72
CA ILE A 42 15.95 -1.71 9.58
C ILE A 42 15.62 -1.98 11.06
N PHE A 43 16.66 -2.20 11.85
CA PHE A 43 16.58 -2.52 13.28
C PHE A 43 17.45 -1.54 14.07
N PRO A 44 17.09 -1.18 15.32
CA PRO A 44 18.00 -0.45 16.17
C PRO A 44 19.25 -1.27 16.50
N GLN A 45 20.39 -0.59 16.63
CA GLN A 45 21.61 -1.19 17.19
C GLN A 45 21.48 -1.33 18.71
N ASP A 46 20.92 -0.29 19.35
CA ASP A 46 20.56 -0.19 20.76
C ASP A 46 19.08 0.19 20.87
N SER A 47 18.26 -0.72 21.40
CA SER A 47 16.82 -0.50 21.57
C SER A 47 16.47 0.57 22.61
N ALA A 48 17.43 1.00 23.45
CA ALA A 48 17.23 2.08 24.42
C ALA A 48 17.45 3.48 23.81
N GLN A 49 17.97 3.56 22.58
CA GLN A 49 18.27 4.82 21.91
C GLN A 49 17.27 5.11 20.78
N LYS A 50 17.14 6.38 20.43
CA LYS A 50 16.37 6.79 19.26
C LYS A 50 17.10 6.32 18.00
N SER A 51 16.33 5.91 17.00
CA SER A 51 16.85 5.64 15.66
C SER A 51 16.37 6.70 14.69
N LEU A 52 17.22 7.08 13.74
CA LEU A 52 16.92 8.13 12.78
C LEU A 52 17.55 7.85 11.43
N ILE A 53 16.72 7.92 10.37
CA ILE A 53 17.15 8.02 8.98
C ILE A 53 16.64 9.37 8.45
N VAL A 54 17.54 10.18 7.89
CA VAL A 54 17.21 11.36 7.08
C VAL A 54 17.88 11.24 5.73
N THR A 55 17.07 11.15 4.67
CA THR A 55 17.52 11.11 3.27
C THR A 55 17.33 12.51 2.68
N PRO A 56 18.40 13.31 2.54
CA PRO A 56 18.30 14.68 2.04
C PRO A 56 17.97 14.73 0.54
N GLU A 57 17.44 15.87 0.11
CA GLU A 57 16.98 16.11 -1.26
C GLU A 57 18.02 15.80 -2.35
N ASN A 58 19.30 16.08 -2.11
CA ASN A 58 20.37 15.86 -3.09
C ASN A 58 20.61 14.39 -3.43
N ILE A 59 20.18 13.45 -2.59
CA ILE A 59 20.29 12.00 -2.85
C ILE A 59 18.93 11.33 -3.05
N LEU A 60 17.84 12.11 -3.15
CA LEU A 60 16.55 11.60 -3.64
C LEU A 60 16.63 11.44 -5.16
N ILE A 61 16.23 10.27 -5.65
CA ILE A 61 16.37 9.92 -7.06
C ILE A 61 14.99 9.98 -7.69
N LYS A 62 14.80 10.83 -8.70
CA LYS A 62 13.53 10.85 -9.43
C LYS A 62 13.29 9.50 -10.09
N SER A 63 12.08 8.98 -9.93
CA SER A 63 11.70 7.66 -10.44
C SER A 63 11.88 7.53 -11.97
N ASP A 64 11.63 8.61 -12.71
CA ASP A 64 11.81 8.68 -14.16
C ASP A 64 13.27 8.72 -14.64
N SER A 65 14.21 8.83 -13.70
CA SER A 65 15.64 8.91 -13.96
C SER A 65 16.37 7.58 -13.75
N VAL A 66 15.65 6.53 -13.37
CA VAL A 66 16.19 5.20 -13.12
C VAL A 66 15.99 4.33 -14.36
N GLN A 67 16.99 3.54 -14.72
CA GLN A 67 16.90 2.57 -15.82
C GLN A 67 17.64 1.28 -15.48
N ILE A 68 17.32 0.18 -16.17
CA ILE A 68 18.11 -1.04 -16.15
C ILE A 68 19.15 -0.97 -17.27
N ASN A 69 20.42 -1.13 -16.92
CA ASN A 69 21.53 -1.28 -17.87
C ASN A 69 22.36 -2.51 -17.48
N ASP A 70 22.54 -3.45 -18.40
CA ASP A 70 23.25 -4.72 -18.16
C ASP A 70 22.82 -5.44 -16.87
N ARG A 71 21.50 -5.52 -16.63
CA ARG A 71 20.85 -6.11 -15.44
C ARG A 71 21.08 -5.36 -14.12
N ASN A 72 21.72 -4.20 -14.15
CA ASN A 72 21.92 -3.34 -12.99
C ASN A 72 21.06 -2.08 -13.08
N ILE A 73 20.76 -1.49 -11.94
CA ILE A 73 20.21 -0.14 -11.85
C ILE A 73 21.30 0.85 -12.24
N SER A 74 20.96 1.76 -13.14
CA SER A 74 21.75 2.95 -13.45
C SER A 74 20.86 4.19 -13.42
N ILE A 75 21.46 5.34 -13.13
CA ILE A 75 20.77 6.62 -13.07
C ILE A 75 21.15 7.47 -14.28
N LEU A 76 20.14 7.98 -14.97
CA LEU A 76 20.33 8.77 -16.18
C LEU A 76 21.24 9.99 -15.93
N PRO A 77 22.19 10.28 -16.83
CA PRO A 77 23.03 11.47 -16.74
C PRO A 77 22.25 12.79 -16.71
N SER A 78 21.06 12.81 -17.33
CA SER A 78 20.13 13.95 -17.40
C SER A 78 19.33 14.19 -16.11
N SER A 79 19.46 13.34 -15.09
CA SER A 79 18.74 13.45 -13.81
C SER A 79 19.02 14.74 -13.03
N GLY A 80 20.14 15.40 -13.32
CA GLY A 80 20.59 16.61 -12.61
C GLY A 80 21.27 16.32 -11.27
N ILE A 81 21.41 15.05 -10.88
CA ILE A 81 22.12 14.69 -9.65
C ILE A 81 23.64 14.73 -9.88
N GLY A 82 24.38 15.11 -8.83
CA GLY A 82 25.84 15.17 -8.85
C GLY A 82 26.49 13.80 -9.03
N LYS A 83 27.74 13.78 -9.48
CA LYS A 83 28.47 12.54 -9.79
C LYS A 83 28.57 11.61 -8.57
N LYS A 84 28.88 12.16 -7.39
CA LYS A 84 29.04 11.36 -6.17
C LYS A 84 27.72 10.76 -5.70
N GLU A 85 26.65 11.55 -5.78
CA GLU A 85 25.29 11.12 -5.43
C GLU A 85 24.81 10.01 -6.37
N ARG A 86 25.16 10.11 -7.65
CA ARG A 86 24.91 9.06 -8.65
C ARG A 86 25.63 7.77 -8.34
N GLU A 87 26.95 7.84 -8.15
CA GLU A 87 27.78 6.69 -7.83
C GLU A 87 27.28 6.00 -6.55
N PHE A 88 26.89 6.80 -5.54
CA PHE A 88 26.28 6.27 -4.32
C PHE A 88 24.94 5.57 -4.59
N ALA A 89 24.02 6.21 -5.34
CA ALA A 89 22.71 5.64 -5.61
C ALA A 89 22.83 4.32 -6.38
N GLU A 90 23.66 4.27 -7.42
CA GLU A 90 23.89 3.06 -8.21
C GLU A 90 24.50 1.94 -7.35
N LEU A 91 25.50 2.24 -6.53
CA LEU A 91 26.06 1.28 -5.58
C LEU A 91 24.99 0.78 -4.60
N TYR A 92 24.22 1.69 -4.00
CA TYR A 92 23.18 1.36 -3.03
C TYR A 92 22.11 0.44 -3.62
N TYR A 93 21.53 0.80 -4.77
CA TYR A 93 20.46 -0.01 -5.36
C TYR A 93 21.00 -1.37 -5.81
N ASN A 94 22.16 -1.42 -6.44
CA ASN A 94 22.70 -2.69 -6.93
C ASN A 94 23.14 -3.62 -5.80
N GLU A 95 23.62 -3.10 -4.66
CA GLU A 95 24.12 -3.96 -3.57
C GLU A 95 23.06 -4.27 -2.49
N LEU A 96 22.15 -3.35 -2.18
CA LEU A 96 21.21 -3.47 -1.04
C LEU A 96 19.73 -3.51 -1.39
N SER A 97 19.37 -3.21 -2.63
CA SER A 97 17.96 -3.13 -3.04
C SER A 97 17.70 -4.05 -4.23
N TRP A 98 17.94 -3.58 -5.44
CA TRP A 98 17.82 -4.34 -6.69
C TRP A 98 18.58 -5.68 -6.67
N GLY A 99 19.88 -5.66 -6.39
CA GLY A 99 20.70 -6.89 -6.40
C GLY A 99 20.64 -7.71 -5.11
N SER A 100 19.93 -7.21 -4.09
CA SER A 100 19.66 -7.95 -2.85
C SER A 100 18.18 -8.36 -2.83
N ASP A 101 17.81 -9.29 -3.71
CA ASP A 101 16.46 -9.88 -3.88
C ASP A 101 15.36 -8.94 -4.39
N GLY A 102 15.53 -7.60 -4.39
CA GLY A 102 14.48 -6.68 -4.83
C GLY A 102 14.04 -6.89 -6.28
N ASN A 103 14.97 -7.27 -7.17
CA ASN A 103 14.62 -7.65 -8.53
C ASN A 103 13.90 -9.00 -8.63
N GLN A 104 14.18 -9.93 -7.72
CA GLN A 104 13.56 -11.26 -7.70
C GLN A 104 12.13 -11.15 -7.19
N ASP A 105 11.90 -10.34 -6.16
CA ASP A 105 10.57 -10.05 -5.62
C ASP A 105 9.69 -9.37 -6.67
N ALA A 106 10.20 -8.32 -7.33
CA ALA A 106 9.49 -7.65 -8.41
C ALA A 106 9.17 -8.60 -9.58
N LYS A 107 10.12 -9.47 -9.95
CA LYS A 107 9.94 -10.48 -11.00
C LYS A 107 8.93 -11.57 -10.60
N ALA A 108 8.95 -12.02 -9.34
CA ALA A 108 8.01 -13.01 -8.83
C ALA A 108 6.58 -12.47 -8.86
N PHE A 109 6.38 -11.22 -8.43
CA PHE A 109 5.10 -10.55 -8.51
C PHE A 109 4.63 -10.36 -9.96
N LEU A 110 5.51 -9.88 -10.85
CA LEU A 110 5.21 -9.70 -12.26
C LEU A 110 4.82 -11.02 -12.93
N LYS A 111 5.58 -12.09 -12.67
CA LYS A 111 5.26 -13.44 -13.14
C LYS A 111 3.90 -13.88 -12.63
N TYR A 112 3.63 -13.73 -11.34
CA TYR A 112 2.34 -14.08 -10.75
C TYR A 112 1.18 -13.39 -11.49
N ILE A 113 1.21 -12.06 -11.59
CA ILE A 113 0.18 -11.27 -12.27
C ILE A 113 0.04 -11.67 -13.74
N THR A 114 1.15 -11.79 -14.48
CA THR A 114 1.10 -12.10 -15.92
C THR A 114 0.57 -13.52 -16.18
N THR A 115 0.78 -14.47 -15.27
CA THR A 115 0.28 -15.84 -15.39
C THR A 115 -1.16 -16.07 -14.91
N LEU A 116 -1.79 -15.08 -14.26
CA LEU A 116 -3.18 -15.23 -13.82
C LEU A 116 -4.14 -15.50 -15.00
N PRO A 117 -5.10 -16.42 -14.86
CA PRO A 117 -6.15 -16.66 -15.84
C PRO A 117 -6.92 -15.38 -16.16
N MET A 118 -7.33 -15.25 -17.43
CA MET A 118 -8.10 -14.09 -17.88
C MET A 118 -9.39 -13.85 -17.06
N PRO A 119 -10.17 -14.87 -16.66
CA PRO A 119 -11.33 -14.66 -15.79
C PRO A 119 -10.97 -14.01 -14.44
N ILE A 120 -9.86 -14.42 -13.82
CA ILE A 120 -9.39 -13.87 -12.54
C ILE A 120 -8.88 -12.44 -12.73
N LYS A 121 -8.09 -12.17 -13.77
CA LYS A 121 -7.66 -10.80 -14.14
C LYS A 121 -8.84 -9.87 -14.37
N ASN A 122 -9.85 -10.33 -15.11
CA ASN A 122 -11.06 -9.56 -15.36
C ASN A 122 -11.83 -9.28 -14.06
N ALA A 123 -11.95 -10.26 -13.16
CA ALA A 123 -12.58 -10.07 -11.87
C ALA A 123 -11.83 -9.05 -10.99
N LEU A 124 -10.49 -9.13 -10.95
CA LEU A 124 -9.64 -8.15 -10.26
C LEU A 124 -9.83 -6.73 -10.83
N ALA A 125 -9.85 -6.59 -12.15
CA ALA A 125 -10.00 -5.30 -12.83
C ALA A 125 -11.42 -4.71 -12.65
N ASN A 126 -12.46 -5.53 -12.75
CA ASN A 126 -13.86 -5.13 -12.56
C ASN A 126 -14.11 -4.64 -11.13
N ASN A 127 -13.47 -5.27 -10.15
CA ASN A 127 -13.54 -4.85 -8.74
C ASN A 127 -12.54 -3.73 -8.39
N LYS A 128 -11.75 -3.23 -9.35
CA LYS A 128 -10.68 -2.22 -9.17
C LYS A 128 -9.59 -2.60 -8.18
N PHE A 129 -9.37 -3.90 -7.99
CA PHE A 129 -8.24 -4.40 -7.22
C PHE A 129 -6.90 -4.32 -7.96
N ILE A 130 -6.96 -4.24 -9.29
CA ILE A 130 -5.82 -3.88 -10.15
C ILE A 130 -6.24 -2.75 -11.09
N ASP A 131 -5.28 -1.93 -11.52
CA ASP A 131 -5.51 -0.87 -12.49
C ASP A 131 -5.32 -1.38 -13.94
N LYS A 132 -5.60 -0.51 -14.92
CA LYS A 132 -5.45 -0.83 -16.34
C LYS A 132 -3.99 -1.14 -16.71
N ARG A 133 -3.03 -0.56 -16.01
CA ARG A 133 -1.60 -0.75 -16.28
C ARG A 133 -1.18 -2.17 -15.88
N MET A 134 -1.53 -2.60 -14.67
CA MET A 134 -1.30 -3.96 -14.18
C MET A 134 -1.98 -5.04 -15.04
N SER A 135 -3.20 -4.77 -15.53
CA SER A 135 -3.89 -5.70 -16.45
C SER A 135 -3.13 -5.94 -17.76
N ASN A 136 -2.28 -4.98 -18.16
CA ASN A 136 -1.50 -5.02 -19.40
C ASN A 136 -0.01 -5.27 -19.15
N TYR A 137 0.38 -5.70 -17.94
CA TYR A 137 1.77 -6.03 -17.65
C TYR A 137 2.31 -7.08 -18.62
N LEU A 138 3.55 -6.85 -19.05
CA LEU A 138 4.32 -7.72 -19.92
C LEU A 138 5.54 -8.23 -19.14
N ASP A 139 5.99 -9.45 -19.45
CA ASP A 139 7.25 -9.98 -18.90
C ASP A 139 8.44 -9.36 -19.65
N ASN A 140 8.81 -8.13 -19.29
CA ASN A 140 9.94 -7.40 -19.85
C ASN A 140 10.61 -6.48 -18.80
N ASP A 141 11.84 -6.04 -19.10
CA ASP A 141 12.66 -5.23 -18.19
C ASP A 141 12.00 -3.88 -17.83
N GLN A 142 11.26 -3.28 -18.76
CA GLN A 142 10.55 -2.03 -18.51
C GLN A 142 9.48 -2.19 -17.43
N THR A 143 8.63 -3.21 -17.55
CA THR A 143 7.57 -3.50 -16.58
C THR A 143 8.16 -3.95 -15.25
N LEU A 144 9.26 -4.71 -15.29
CA LEU A 144 9.99 -5.13 -14.09
C LEU A 144 10.54 -3.93 -13.32
N LEU A 145 11.16 -2.97 -14.03
CA LEU A 145 11.68 -1.75 -13.42
C LEU A 145 10.56 -0.89 -12.84
N GLU A 146 9.49 -0.67 -13.61
CA GLU A 146 8.31 0.06 -13.13
C GLU A 146 7.77 -0.56 -11.84
N ARG A 147 7.65 -1.88 -11.78
CA ARG A 147 7.23 -2.59 -10.57
C ARG A 147 8.19 -2.37 -9.41
N PHE A 148 9.49 -2.52 -9.65
CA PHE A 148 10.51 -2.31 -8.62
C PHE A 148 10.48 -0.89 -8.04
N ILE A 149 10.26 0.11 -8.88
CA ILE A 149 10.15 1.52 -8.49
C ILE A 149 8.88 1.77 -7.69
N ASP A 150 7.72 1.30 -8.19
CA ASP A 150 6.42 1.58 -7.59
C ASP A 150 6.32 1.13 -6.13
N GLU A 151 6.90 -0.02 -5.79
CA GLU A 151 6.84 -0.54 -4.43
C GLU A 151 7.80 0.16 -3.45
N ARG A 152 8.66 1.06 -3.95
CA ARG A 152 9.69 1.78 -3.15
C ARG A 152 9.61 3.30 -3.26
N ALA A 153 8.77 3.83 -4.15
CA ALA A 153 8.69 5.26 -4.39
C ALA A 153 7.97 6.02 -3.28
N PHE A 154 8.48 7.21 -3.00
CA PHE A 154 7.95 8.21 -2.09
C PHE A 154 7.48 9.43 -2.87
N ARG A 155 6.67 10.28 -2.23
CA ARG A 155 6.32 11.61 -2.75
C ARG A 155 7.14 12.68 -2.05
N PHE A 156 7.87 13.49 -2.82
CA PHE A 156 8.62 14.64 -2.32
C PHE A 156 8.44 15.83 -3.28
N LYS A 157 8.00 16.98 -2.77
CA LYS A 157 7.69 18.19 -3.57
C LYS A 157 6.85 17.91 -4.83
N GLY A 158 5.85 17.04 -4.71
CA GLY A 158 4.96 16.63 -5.80
C GLY A 158 5.53 15.60 -6.78
N GLN A 159 6.80 15.21 -6.63
CA GLN A 159 7.48 14.25 -7.51
C GLN A 159 7.53 12.85 -6.88
N SER A 160 7.56 11.83 -7.74
CA SER A 160 7.85 10.44 -7.35
C SER A 160 9.36 10.26 -7.28
N VAL A 161 9.87 9.86 -6.12
CA VAL A 161 11.31 9.71 -5.86
C VAL A 161 11.59 8.42 -5.11
N LEU A 162 12.75 7.80 -5.36
CA LEU A 162 13.31 6.76 -4.50
C LEU A 162 14.19 7.41 -3.41
N ALA A 163 14.14 6.84 -2.21
CA ALA A 163 14.81 7.37 -1.03
C ALA A 163 15.73 6.30 -0.41
N PRO A 164 17.04 6.30 -0.75
CA PRO A 164 18.00 5.34 -0.21
C PRO A 164 17.95 5.27 1.31
N LEU A 165 18.13 4.05 1.85
CA LEU A 165 17.94 3.64 3.24
C LEU A 165 16.52 3.73 3.78
N LEU A 166 15.78 4.80 3.48
CA LEU A 166 14.41 4.97 3.97
C LEU A 166 13.46 3.90 3.39
N GLU A 167 13.66 3.48 2.15
CA GLU A 167 12.90 2.41 1.50
C GLU A 167 13.05 1.02 2.15
N LEU A 168 14.08 0.82 3.00
CA LEU A 168 14.30 -0.44 3.72
C LEU A 168 13.44 -0.56 5.00
N VAL A 169 12.75 0.51 5.39
CA VAL A 169 11.90 0.52 6.58
C VAL A 169 10.57 -0.12 6.25
N ASN A 170 10.27 -1.27 6.87
CA ASN A 170 9.08 -2.07 6.56
C ASN A 170 7.77 -1.44 7.05
N HIS A 171 6.66 -1.98 6.56
CA HIS A 171 5.31 -1.48 6.84
C HIS A 171 4.75 -1.92 8.21
N SER A 172 4.02 -1.03 8.88
CA SER A 172 3.02 -1.37 9.90
C SER A 172 1.88 -0.36 9.95
N ASN A 173 0.64 -0.83 10.03
CA ASN A 173 -0.55 0.01 10.16
C ASN A 173 -0.66 0.74 11.51
N PHE A 174 0.17 0.38 12.49
CA PHE A 174 0.21 1.01 13.81
C PHE A 174 1.48 1.83 14.04
N ALA A 175 2.40 1.81 13.07
CA ALA A 175 3.59 2.65 13.12
C ALA A 175 3.27 4.11 12.73
N PRO A 176 4.09 5.06 13.20
CA PRO A 176 4.13 6.41 12.63
C PRO A 176 4.44 6.39 11.13
N PRO A 177 3.90 7.32 10.32
CA PRO A 177 4.34 7.51 8.94
C PRO A 177 5.71 8.19 8.88
N PHE A 178 6.40 8.09 7.75
CA PHE A 178 7.57 8.93 7.47
C PHE A 178 7.19 10.42 7.45
N ARG A 179 8.17 11.31 7.61
CA ARG A 179 7.95 12.76 7.55
C ARG A 179 8.57 13.34 6.28
N VAL A 180 7.83 14.21 5.62
CA VAL A 180 8.31 15.05 4.53
C VAL A 180 8.77 16.37 5.14
N THR A 181 10.02 16.75 4.93
CA THR A 181 10.60 18.02 5.41
C THR A 181 10.95 18.91 4.22
N ASN A 182 11.36 20.15 4.48
CA ASN A 182 11.84 21.04 3.42
C ASN A 182 13.16 20.55 2.77
N THR A 183 13.92 19.72 3.47
CA THR A 183 15.27 19.30 3.10
C THR A 183 15.37 17.83 2.69
N GLY A 184 14.28 17.06 2.78
CA GLY A 184 14.30 15.63 2.44
C GLY A 184 13.19 14.83 3.13
N LEU A 185 13.40 13.51 3.23
CA LEU A 185 12.49 12.56 3.87
C LEU A 185 13.14 11.94 5.10
N GLU A 186 12.36 11.63 6.13
CA GLU A 186 12.91 11.05 7.36
C GLU A 186 11.98 10.08 8.10
N THR A 187 12.59 9.21 8.90
CA THR A 187 11.88 8.44 9.94
C THR A 187 11.53 9.37 11.11
N PRO A 188 10.40 9.16 11.81
CA PRO A 188 10.15 9.84 13.07
C PRO A 188 11.21 9.48 14.13
N PRO A 189 11.78 10.47 14.86
CA PRO A 189 12.84 10.26 15.85
C PRO A 189 12.25 9.70 17.14
N ALA A 190 11.95 8.40 17.15
CA ALA A 190 11.36 7.69 18.26
C ALA A 190 12.31 6.61 18.78
N ILE A 191 12.21 6.32 20.07
CA ILE A 191 12.76 5.07 20.62
C ILE A 191 11.86 3.96 20.06
N PRO A 192 12.42 2.97 19.35
CA PRO A 192 11.62 1.89 18.78
C PRO A 192 10.85 1.17 19.89
N LYS A 193 9.53 1.05 19.71
CA LYS A 193 8.71 0.21 20.60
C LYS A 193 8.80 -1.27 20.24
N ASP A 194 9.17 -1.53 18.99
CA ASP A 194 9.35 -2.85 18.42
C ASP A 194 10.85 -3.11 18.18
N ALA A 195 11.21 -4.38 18.02
CA ALA A 195 12.57 -4.76 17.66
C ALA A 195 12.98 -4.29 16.26
N GLU A 196 12.02 -4.00 15.38
CA GLU A 196 12.22 -3.49 14.02
C GLU A 196 11.67 -2.06 13.92
N ILE A 197 12.35 -1.20 13.17
CA ILE A 197 11.83 0.13 12.82
C ILE A 197 10.81 -0.06 11.70
N LEU A 198 9.58 0.39 11.93
CA LEU A 198 8.46 0.22 11.01
C LEU A 198 7.81 1.57 10.71
N HIS A 199 7.19 1.68 9.53
CA HIS A 199 6.45 2.87 9.09
C HIS A 199 5.05 2.54 8.57
N LYS A 200 4.13 3.49 8.74
CA LYS A 200 2.88 3.48 8.00
C LYS A 200 3.08 4.10 6.62
N TYR A 201 3.12 3.26 5.59
CA TYR A 201 3.30 3.69 4.19
C TYR A 201 2.21 4.65 3.73
N SER A 202 0.95 4.36 4.06
CA SER A 202 -0.18 5.27 3.82
C SER A 202 -1.30 5.00 4.82
N GLY A 203 -2.02 6.07 5.22
CA GLY A 203 -3.23 5.96 6.03
C GLY A 203 -4.44 5.40 5.25
N LYS A 204 -4.35 5.34 3.92
CA LYS A 204 -5.40 4.84 3.02
C LYS A 204 -5.17 3.37 2.63
N ASN A 205 -4.17 2.70 3.17
CA ASN A 205 -3.85 1.33 2.77
C ASN A 205 -4.85 0.31 3.34
N SER A 206 -5.46 -0.46 2.45
CA SER A 206 -6.18 -1.69 2.77
C SER A 206 -5.27 -2.90 2.51
N ALA A 207 -5.69 -4.11 2.91
CA ALA A 207 -4.90 -5.30 2.60
C ALA A 207 -4.77 -5.52 1.08
N MET A 208 -5.84 -5.24 0.31
CA MET A 208 -5.78 -5.32 -1.16
C MET A 208 -4.89 -4.24 -1.77
N SER A 209 -4.91 -3.00 -1.26
CA SER A 209 -4.02 -1.97 -1.78
C SER A 209 -2.56 -2.23 -1.43
N LEU A 210 -2.28 -2.82 -0.26
CA LEU A 210 -0.93 -3.28 0.09
C LEU A 210 -0.43 -4.35 -0.88
N TRP A 211 -1.26 -5.36 -1.15
CA TRP A 211 -0.90 -6.41 -2.12
C TRP A 211 -0.67 -5.83 -3.51
N ARG A 212 -1.57 -4.95 -3.97
CA ARG A 212 -1.47 -4.30 -5.28
C ARG A 212 -0.16 -3.51 -5.41
N SER A 213 0.11 -2.63 -4.46
CA SER A 213 1.23 -1.68 -4.54
C SER A 213 2.58 -2.27 -4.12
N TYR A 214 2.59 -3.23 -3.20
CA TYR A 214 3.83 -3.71 -2.56
C TYR A 214 4.00 -5.23 -2.58
N GLY A 215 3.02 -5.99 -3.09
CA GLY A 215 3.14 -7.44 -3.28
C GLY A 215 2.95 -8.28 -2.02
N PHE A 216 2.68 -7.66 -0.87
CA PHE A 216 2.40 -8.33 0.40
C PHE A 216 1.06 -7.87 0.98
N SER A 217 0.49 -8.67 1.86
CA SER A 217 -0.73 -8.35 2.60
C SER A 217 -0.47 -8.26 4.10
N ALA A 218 -1.18 -7.36 4.77
CA ALA A 218 -1.15 -7.19 6.21
C ALA A 218 -2.52 -6.77 6.74
N LYS A 219 -2.79 -7.06 8.02
CA LYS A 219 -4.01 -6.60 8.71
C LYS A 219 -4.12 -5.08 8.59
N SER A 220 -5.16 -4.60 7.91
CA SER A 220 -5.45 -3.18 7.71
C SER A 220 -6.46 -2.64 8.72
N ILE A 221 -6.47 -1.32 8.89
CA ILE A 221 -7.47 -0.62 9.72
C ILE A 221 -8.78 -0.37 8.96
N ILE A 222 -8.75 -0.48 7.63
CA ILE A 222 -9.82 -0.14 6.71
C ILE A 222 -9.84 -1.09 5.51
N SER A 223 -11.03 -1.34 4.98
CA SER A 223 -11.28 -1.95 3.67
C SER A 223 -12.34 -1.11 2.95
N TYR A 224 -12.09 -0.85 1.67
CA TYR A 224 -12.95 0.00 0.85
C TYR A 224 -13.85 -0.84 -0.05
N SER A 225 -14.98 -0.23 -0.43
CA SER A 225 -15.92 -0.84 -1.34
C SER A 225 -15.27 -1.09 -2.70
N ILE A 226 -15.69 -2.16 -3.36
CA ILE A 226 -15.62 -2.26 -4.82
C ILE A 226 -16.56 -1.22 -5.47
N PRO A 227 -16.39 -0.91 -6.77
CA PRO A 227 -17.34 -0.05 -7.46
C PRO A 227 -18.75 -0.63 -7.48
N PHE A 228 -19.75 0.22 -7.38
CA PHE A 228 -21.15 -0.17 -7.52
C PHE A 228 -22.02 1.00 -7.99
N GLU A 229 -23.21 0.66 -8.47
CA GLU A 229 -24.29 1.60 -8.72
C GLU A 229 -25.59 1.00 -8.18
N ILE A 230 -26.28 1.73 -7.30
CA ILE A 230 -27.50 1.26 -6.63
C ILE A 230 -28.59 2.33 -6.78
N THR A 231 -29.75 1.93 -7.27
CA THR A 231 -30.92 2.80 -7.39
C THR A 231 -31.84 2.65 -6.18
N VAL A 232 -32.02 3.73 -5.43
CA VAL A 232 -32.96 3.83 -4.31
C VAL A 232 -34.29 4.39 -4.82
N LYS A 233 -35.16 3.51 -5.30
CA LYS A 233 -36.40 3.86 -6.03
C LYS A 233 -37.32 4.83 -5.26
N GLN A 234 -37.49 4.64 -3.96
CA GLN A 234 -38.34 5.49 -3.10
C GLN A 234 -37.93 6.97 -3.14
N TYR A 235 -36.64 7.24 -3.37
CA TYR A 235 -36.05 8.57 -3.35
C TYR A 235 -35.64 9.05 -4.75
N SER A 236 -35.96 8.31 -5.81
CA SER A 236 -35.53 8.59 -7.19
C SER A 236 -34.03 8.93 -7.28
N THR A 237 -33.21 8.25 -6.48
CA THR A 237 -31.80 8.57 -6.28
C THR A 237 -30.93 7.38 -6.68
N VAL A 238 -29.87 7.64 -7.44
CA VAL A 238 -28.83 6.69 -7.80
C VAL A 238 -27.59 6.99 -6.95
N ILE A 239 -27.05 5.97 -6.30
CA ILE A 239 -25.82 6.05 -5.52
C ILE A 239 -24.74 5.27 -6.27
N ARG A 240 -23.71 5.98 -6.72
CA ARG A 240 -22.57 5.41 -7.44
C ARG A 240 -21.34 5.53 -6.58
N CYS A 241 -20.61 4.43 -6.40
CA CYS A 241 -19.30 4.40 -5.76
C CYS A 241 -18.26 3.95 -6.77
N PHE A 242 -17.13 4.66 -6.86
CA PHE A 242 -16.02 4.30 -7.76
C PHE A 242 -15.03 3.29 -7.14
N GLY A 243 -15.24 2.94 -5.86
CA GLY A 243 -14.37 2.05 -5.09
C GLY A 243 -13.05 2.72 -4.68
N GLN A 244 -12.04 1.94 -4.33
CA GLN A 244 -10.69 2.49 -4.08
C GLN A 244 -9.96 2.76 -5.39
N GLN A 245 -10.44 3.73 -6.18
CA GLN A 245 -9.53 4.41 -7.10
C GLN A 245 -8.51 5.17 -6.26
N GLU A 246 -7.26 5.18 -6.72
CA GLU A 246 -6.21 6.00 -6.11
C GLU A 246 -6.77 7.40 -5.92
N ALA A 247 -6.97 7.76 -4.65
CA ALA A 247 -7.33 9.10 -4.25
C ALA A 247 -6.09 9.98 -4.48
N GLU A 248 -5.73 10.18 -5.76
CA GLU A 248 -4.70 11.08 -6.24
C GLU A 248 -5.16 12.55 -6.13
N SER A 249 -6.45 12.80 -5.92
CA SER A 249 -6.93 14.10 -5.47
C SER A 249 -6.97 14.17 -3.95
N ASN A 250 -6.62 15.34 -3.41
CA ASN A 250 -6.84 15.72 -2.02
C ASN A 250 -8.32 15.74 -1.60
N ASP A 251 -9.24 15.30 -2.46
CA ASP A 251 -10.67 15.26 -2.20
C ASP A 251 -11.03 13.91 -1.57
N ILE A 252 -10.95 13.87 -0.24
CA ILE A 252 -11.51 12.78 0.57
C ILE A 252 -13.05 12.73 0.46
N ASP A 253 -13.70 13.73 -0.14
CA ASP A 253 -15.16 13.81 -0.29
C ASP A 253 -15.55 14.50 -1.61
N CYS A 254 -15.25 13.90 -2.76
CA CYS A 254 -15.86 14.40 -4.00
C CYS A 254 -17.30 13.88 -4.11
N LYS A 255 -18.19 14.46 -3.30
CA LYS A 255 -19.65 14.34 -3.43
C LYS A 255 -20.09 15.27 -4.56
N GLN A 256 -20.38 14.71 -5.73
CA GLN A 256 -21.20 15.42 -6.71
C GLN A 256 -22.65 14.98 -6.52
N ILE A 257 -23.47 15.92 -6.05
CA ILE A 257 -24.92 15.75 -5.97
C ILE A 257 -25.51 16.54 -7.14
N THR A 258 -25.84 15.83 -8.20
CA THR A 258 -26.70 16.34 -9.28
C THR A 258 -28.10 15.77 -9.04
N SER A 259 -29.16 16.40 -9.54
CA SER A 259 -30.54 15.93 -9.30
C SER A 259 -30.69 14.41 -9.53
N GLY A 260 -30.86 13.64 -8.45
CA GLY A 260 -31.03 12.18 -8.49
C GLY A 260 -29.76 11.33 -8.60
N LEU A 261 -28.55 11.90 -8.55
CA LEU A 261 -27.28 11.14 -8.57
C LEU A 261 -26.34 11.59 -7.44
N ILE A 262 -25.87 10.62 -6.65
CA ILE A 262 -24.85 10.78 -5.62
C ILE A 262 -23.62 10.00 -6.05
N SER A 263 -22.53 10.71 -6.29
CA SER A 263 -21.22 10.12 -6.60
C SER A 263 -20.34 10.06 -5.34
N ILE A 264 -19.80 8.89 -5.04
CA ILE A 264 -18.91 8.62 -3.91
C ILE A 264 -17.56 8.17 -4.46
N SER A 265 -16.51 8.92 -4.15
CA SER A 265 -15.14 8.64 -4.60
C SER A 265 -14.62 7.35 -3.98
N SER A 266 -14.80 7.18 -2.66
CA SER A 266 -14.45 5.96 -1.94
C SER A 266 -15.38 5.76 -0.74
N LEU A 267 -15.74 4.52 -0.43
CA LEU A 267 -16.62 4.19 0.70
C LEU A 267 -15.95 3.12 1.57
N PRO A 268 -15.63 3.38 2.84
CA PRO A 268 -15.24 2.34 3.78
C PRO A 268 -16.38 1.34 3.97
N VAL A 269 -16.10 0.04 3.85
CA VAL A 269 -17.07 -1.05 4.07
C VAL A 269 -16.66 -1.98 5.20
N GLY A 270 -15.37 -1.99 5.53
CA GLY A 270 -14.82 -2.61 6.73
C GLY A 270 -13.91 -1.63 7.45
N CYS A 271 -13.98 -1.57 8.78
CA CYS A 271 -13.05 -0.78 9.60
C CYS A 271 -12.87 -1.41 10.98
N GLN A 272 -11.69 -1.21 11.58
CA GLN A 272 -11.44 -1.62 12.96
C GLN A 272 -12.40 -0.92 13.94
N LEU A 273 -12.76 0.34 13.65
CA LEU A 273 -13.92 1.00 14.25
C LEU A 273 -15.18 0.55 13.48
N SER A 274 -15.75 -0.58 13.89
CA SER A 274 -16.79 -1.31 13.13
C SER A 274 -18.04 -0.50 12.78
N LYS A 275 -18.35 0.57 13.52
CA LYS A 275 -19.48 1.49 13.23
C LYS A 275 -19.16 2.57 12.20
N LEU A 276 -17.88 2.83 11.91
CA LEU A 276 -17.44 3.91 11.03
C LEU A 276 -18.04 3.83 9.62
N PRO A 277 -18.12 2.65 8.95
CA PRO A 277 -18.76 2.54 7.63
C PRO A 277 -20.19 3.11 7.59
N LEU A 278 -21.04 2.71 8.54
CA LEU A 278 -22.42 3.18 8.62
C LEU A 278 -22.49 4.68 8.93
N LEU A 279 -21.68 5.17 9.88
CA LEU A 279 -21.63 6.59 10.22
C LEU A 279 -21.18 7.44 9.02
N HIS A 280 -20.20 6.95 8.27
CA HIS A 280 -19.71 7.64 7.08
C HIS A 280 -20.78 7.67 5.98
N LEU A 281 -21.43 6.54 5.66
CA LEU A 281 -22.54 6.53 4.70
C LEU A 281 -23.70 7.45 5.16
N SER A 282 -24.02 7.46 6.46
CA SER A 282 -25.04 8.35 7.02
C SER A 282 -24.69 9.82 6.85
N SER A 283 -23.42 10.18 7.04
CA SER A 283 -22.91 11.54 6.77
C SER A 283 -22.94 11.90 5.28
N ILE A 284 -22.78 10.92 4.39
CA ILE A 284 -22.95 11.13 2.94
C ILE A 284 -24.41 11.41 2.59
N LEU A 285 -25.34 10.66 3.17
CA LEU A 285 -26.76 10.71 2.81
C LEU A 285 -27.59 11.68 3.65
N SER A 286 -27.00 12.37 4.63
CA SER A 286 -27.77 13.23 5.55
C SER A 286 -28.52 14.38 4.87
N THR A 287 -28.10 14.79 3.68
CA THR A 287 -28.72 15.90 2.92
C THR A 287 -29.70 15.44 1.84
N THR A 288 -29.95 14.13 1.70
CA THR A 288 -30.69 13.57 0.54
C THR A 288 -32.13 13.20 0.88
N GLY A 289 -32.53 13.35 2.14
CA GLY A 289 -33.83 12.92 2.65
C GLY A 289 -33.96 11.40 2.86
N ILE A 290 -32.92 10.62 2.54
CA ILE A 290 -32.89 9.18 2.80
C ILE A 290 -32.87 8.95 4.32
N ASP A 291 -33.87 8.21 4.81
CA ASP A 291 -34.00 7.94 6.23
C ASP A 291 -32.89 7.02 6.79
N LYS A 292 -32.72 7.03 8.12
CA LYS A 292 -31.68 6.27 8.83
C LYS A 292 -31.80 4.75 8.60
N GLU A 293 -33.03 4.23 8.50
CA GLU A 293 -33.27 2.80 8.33
C GLU A 293 -32.94 2.36 6.89
N THR A 294 -33.33 3.14 5.88
CA THR A 294 -32.91 2.93 4.50
C THR A 294 -31.38 3.00 4.36
N THR A 295 -30.73 3.96 5.02
CA THR A 295 -29.27 4.09 5.04
C THR A 295 -28.60 2.84 5.64
N ARG A 296 -29.13 2.35 6.76
CA ARG A 296 -28.63 1.14 7.43
C ARG A 296 -28.77 -0.09 6.54
N ASN A 297 -29.94 -0.30 5.94
CA ASN A 297 -30.20 -1.42 5.04
C ASN A 297 -29.33 -1.35 3.77
N LEU A 298 -29.09 -0.15 3.25
CA LEU A 298 -28.17 0.06 2.14
C LEU A 298 -26.73 -0.32 2.52
N MET A 299 -26.25 0.06 3.70
CA MET A 299 -24.91 -0.32 4.17
C MET A 299 -24.77 -1.84 4.30
N ILE A 300 -25.78 -2.52 4.87
CA ILE A 300 -25.81 -3.99 4.97
C ILE A 300 -25.70 -4.63 3.58
N PHE A 301 -26.49 -4.13 2.63
CA PHE A 301 -26.46 -4.61 1.25
C PHE A 301 -25.07 -4.43 0.61
N ILE A 302 -24.47 -3.24 0.74
CA ILE A 302 -23.13 -2.94 0.20
C ILE A 302 -22.06 -3.84 0.84
N GLN A 303 -22.12 -4.07 2.15
CA GLN A 303 -21.19 -4.95 2.87
C GLN A 303 -21.31 -6.40 2.39
N LYS A 304 -22.53 -6.91 2.24
CA LYS A 304 -22.78 -8.27 1.72
C LYS A 304 -22.27 -8.44 0.30
N LEU A 305 -22.56 -7.48 -0.59
CA LEU A 305 -22.03 -7.46 -1.96
C LEU A 305 -20.50 -7.51 -1.97
N ASN A 306 -19.84 -6.72 -1.12
CA ASN A 306 -18.38 -6.67 -1.05
C ASN A 306 -17.75 -7.97 -0.54
N ILE A 307 -18.39 -8.66 0.41
CA ILE A 307 -17.96 -9.97 0.90
C ILE A 307 -18.13 -11.00 -0.20
N GLU A 308 -19.31 -11.06 -0.83
CA GLU A 308 -19.63 -11.99 -1.90
C GLU A 308 -18.59 -11.94 -3.03
N ARG A 309 -18.28 -10.75 -3.55
CA ARG A 309 -17.28 -10.60 -4.63
C ARG A 309 -15.89 -11.05 -4.25
N ARG A 310 -15.47 -10.83 -3.01
CA ARG A 310 -14.15 -11.30 -2.52
C ARG A 310 -14.13 -12.80 -2.31
N VAL A 311 -15.23 -13.39 -1.85
CA VAL A 311 -15.39 -14.84 -1.72
C VAL A 311 -15.39 -15.53 -3.08
N GLU A 312 -16.12 -14.99 -4.07
CA GLU A 312 -16.11 -15.47 -5.46
C GLU A 312 -14.68 -15.50 -6.03
N LEU A 313 -13.94 -14.40 -5.85
CA LEU A 313 -12.56 -14.30 -6.32
C LEU A 313 -11.62 -15.26 -5.58
N THR A 314 -11.80 -15.43 -4.27
CA THR A 314 -11.01 -16.38 -3.46
C THR A 314 -11.21 -17.82 -3.95
N LYS A 315 -12.46 -18.22 -4.24
CA LYS A 315 -12.76 -19.54 -4.79
C LYS A 315 -12.12 -19.74 -6.17
N ALA A 316 -12.26 -18.75 -7.06
CA ALA A 316 -11.65 -18.81 -8.39
C ALA A 316 -10.11 -18.94 -8.32
N LEU A 317 -9.47 -18.27 -7.35
CA LEU A 317 -8.03 -18.41 -7.10
C LEU A 317 -7.66 -19.82 -6.62
N GLN A 318 -8.41 -20.39 -5.67
CA GLN A 318 -8.18 -21.74 -5.14
C GLN A 318 -8.36 -22.84 -6.18
N GLU A 319 -9.28 -22.67 -7.13
CA GLU A 319 -9.49 -23.61 -8.24
C GLU A 319 -8.34 -23.60 -9.24
N HIS A 320 -7.66 -22.46 -9.39
CA HIS A 320 -6.55 -22.29 -10.32
C HIS A 320 -5.18 -22.60 -9.70
N ASP A 321 -4.96 -22.16 -8.47
CA ASP A 321 -3.70 -22.29 -7.76
C ASP A 321 -3.87 -23.32 -6.63
N GLN A 322 -3.26 -24.49 -6.79
CA GLN A 322 -3.26 -25.53 -5.75
C GLN A 322 -2.54 -25.06 -4.47
N ASN A 323 -1.79 -23.96 -4.53
CA ASN A 323 -1.24 -23.29 -3.35
C ASN A 323 -2.19 -22.17 -2.88
N SER A 324 -3.08 -22.50 -1.94
CA SER A 324 -4.03 -21.58 -1.30
C SER A 324 -3.41 -20.39 -0.55
N GLU A 325 -2.07 -20.28 -0.50
CA GLU A 325 -1.33 -19.36 0.39
C GLU A 325 -0.77 -18.12 -0.31
N SER A 326 -1.25 -17.76 -1.51
CA SER A 326 -0.80 -16.54 -2.18
C SER A 326 -1.11 -15.26 -1.36
N GLU A 327 -0.26 -14.24 -1.45
CA GLU A 327 -0.51 -12.95 -0.77
C GLU A 327 -1.79 -12.26 -1.26
N LEU A 328 -2.26 -12.55 -2.48
CA LEU A 328 -3.58 -12.11 -2.96
C LEU A 328 -4.72 -12.77 -2.17
N SER A 329 -4.68 -14.10 -2.01
CA SER A 329 -5.69 -14.85 -1.24
C SER A 329 -5.76 -14.32 0.20
N LYS A 330 -4.59 -14.14 0.82
CA LYS A 330 -4.48 -13.58 2.17
C LYS A 330 -5.01 -12.15 2.27
N ALA A 331 -4.76 -11.29 1.28
CA ALA A 331 -5.33 -9.94 1.23
C ALA A 331 -6.87 -9.97 1.18
N LEU A 332 -7.45 -10.85 0.35
CA LEU A 332 -8.91 -11.01 0.23
C LEU A 332 -9.52 -11.49 1.54
N GLU A 333 -8.92 -12.50 2.18
CA GLU A 333 -9.38 -13.04 3.47
C GLU A 333 -9.35 -11.98 4.58
N LEU A 334 -8.27 -11.21 4.68
CA LEU A 334 -8.14 -10.12 5.64
C LEU A 334 -9.24 -9.06 5.45
N GLU A 335 -9.56 -8.71 4.21
CA GLU A 335 -10.65 -7.77 3.93
C GLU A 335 -12.03 -8.37 4.24
N ILE A 336 -12.29 -9.64 3.86
CA ILE A 336 -13.55 -10.33 4.19
C ILE A 336 -13.80 -10.30 5.71
N GLN A 337 -12.80 -10.65 6.51
CA GLN A 337 -12.91 -10.65 7.97
C GLN A 337 -13.22 -9.25 8.53
N LEU A 338 -12.56 -8.21 8.02
CA LEU A 338 -12.77 -6.83 8.46
C LEU A 338 -14.16 -6.30 8.09
N ILE A 339 -14.63 -6.62 6.88
CA ILE A 339 -15.96 -6.24 6.40
C ILE A 339 -17.03 -6.99 7.20
N GLN A 340 -16.86 -8.29 7.44
CA GLN A 340 -17.80 -9.10 8.22
C GLN A 340 -17.95 -8.56 9.65
N THR A 341 -16.85 -8.15 10.28
CA THR A 341 -16.88 -7.53 11.62
C THR A 341 -17.71 -6.24 11.63
N SER A 342 -17.59 -5.43 10.57
CA SER A 342 -18.36 -4.19 10.41
C SER A 342 -19.82 -4.46 10.07
N LEU A 343 -20.11 -5.48 9.27
CA LEU A 343 -21.46 -5.92 8.94
C LEU A 343 -22.23 -6.33 10.20
N ASN A 344 -21.63 -7.15 11.06
CA ASN A 344 -22.25 -7.58 12.32
C ASN A 344 -22.59 -6.36 13.21
N ALA A 345 -21.74 -5.34 13.23
CA ALA A 345 -21.99 -4.10 13.96
C ALA A 345 -23.14 -3.27 13.33
N THR A 346 -23.20 -3.18 12.00
CA THR A 346 -24.31 -2.52 11.28
C THR A 346 -25.65 -3.23 11.53
N GLU A 347 -25.69 -4.56 11.47
CA GLU A 347 -26.89 -5.36 11.72
C GLU A 347 -27.37 -5.22 13.19
N SER A 348 -26.43 -5.10 14.13
CA SER A 348 -26.73 -4.90 15.55
C SER A 348 -27.13 -3.46 15.91
N SER A 349 -26.85 -2.49 15.04
CA SER A 349 -27.24 -1.10 15.28
C SER A 349 -28.76 -0.94 15.11
N ARG A 350 -29.48 -0.83 16.23
CA ARG A 350 -30.90 -0.47 16.18
C ARG A 350 -31.01 1.01 15.77
N PRO A 351 -31.95 1.40 14.90
CA PRO A 351 -32.30 2.80 14.78
C PRO A 351 -32.80 3.27 16.15
N GLU A 352 -32.09 4.23 16.76
CA GLU A 352 -32.55 4.85 18.00
C GLU A 352 -33.97 5.39 17.73
N LYS A 353 -34.95 4.84 18.45
CA LYS A 353 -36.28 5.45 18.52
C LYS A 353 -36.09 6.76 19.27
N HIS A 354 -35.88 7.86 18.55
CA HIS A 354 -36.14 9.17 19.14
C HIS A 354 -37.64 9.25 19.36
N SER A 355 -38.06 9.02 20.60
CA SER A 355 -39.34 9.51 21.10
C SER A 355 -39.27 11.03 21.04
N TRP A 356 -40.03 11.61 20.12
CA TRP A 356 -40.36 13.04 20.16
C TRP A 356 -41.24 13.33 21.37
#